data_AF-A0A2G9RVE1-F1
#
_entry.id   AF-A0A2G9RVE1-F1
#
_cell.length_a   1.000
_cell.length_b   1.000
_cell.length_c   1.000
_cell.angle_alpha   90.00
_cell.angle_beta   90.00
_cell.angle_gamma   90.00
#
_symmetry.space_group_name_H-M   'P 1'
#
loop_
_entity.id
_entity.type
_entity.pdbx_description
1 polymer ?
#
loop_
_entity_poly.entity_id
_entity_poly.type
_entity_poly.pdbx_seq_one_letter_code
_entity_poly.pdbx_strand_id
1 'polypeptide(L)'
;MFLLQCQEIIQDSLKVAQSLAEDVDFHTFPFKEFGKGLIKKCKTSPDAFIQIALQLAHYRDKGKFCLTYEASMTRLFREGRTETVRSCTIESSNFVKSMMDPTKTVSVRFVMLPRVKNLYIQTYMCAHTV
;
A
#
# COMPACT_ATOMS: atom_id res chain seq x y z
N MET A 1 -8.13 -12.21 -48.77
CA MET A 1 -6.83 -11.63 -48.35
C MET A 1 -6.97 -10.83 -47.04
N PHE A 2 -7.82 -9.79 -46.96
CA PHE A 2 -8.04 -9.02 -45.72
C PHE A 2 -8.53 -9.82 -44.50
N LEU A 3 -9.42 -10.80 -44.71
CA LEU A 3 -10.00 -11.59 -43.62
C LEU A 3 -8.95 -12.45 -42.90
N LEU A 4 -7.96 -12.97 -43.64
CA LEU A 4 -6.86 -13.78 -43.09
C LEU A 4 -5.92 -12.90 -42.25
N GLN A 5 -5.61 -11.70 -42.72
CA GLN A 5 -4.78 -10.75 -41.99
C GLN A 5 -5.44 -10.31 -40.67
N CYS A 6 -6.75 -10.07 -40.67
CA CYS A 6 -7.49 -9.78 -39.43
C CYS A 6 -7.46 -10.97 -38.46
N GLN A 7 -7.62 -12.20 -38.97
CA GLN A 7 -7.55 -13.41 -38.14
C GLN A 7 -6.17 -13.61 -37.51
N GLU A 8 -5.09 -13.36 -38.27
CA GLU A 8 -3.72 -13.40 -37.76
C GLU A 8 -3.52 -12.40 -36.62
N ILE A 9 -3.93 -11.14 -36.80
CA ILE A 9 -3.81 -10.10 -35.76
C ILE A 9 -4.57 -10.48 -34.48
N ILE A 10 -5.78 -11.05 -34.62
CA ILE A 10 -6.57 -11.51 -33.48
C ILE A 10 -5.84 -12.63 -32.74
N GLN A 11 -5.31 -13.62 -33.47
CA GLN A 11 -4.59 -14.74 -32.88
C GLN A 11 -3.31 -14.28 -32.17
N ASP A 12 -2.56 -13.36 -32.76
CA ASP A 12 -1.34 -12.84 -32.14
C ASP A 12 -1.65 -11.99 -30.91
N SER A 13 -2.71 -11.17 -30.95
CA SER A 13 -3.18 -10.43 -29.78
C SER A 13 -3.63 -11.36 -28.65
N LEU A 14 -4.28 -12.48 -28.98
CA LEU A 14 -4.70 -13.50 -28.02
C LEU A 14 -3.49 -14.16 -27.35
N LYS A 15 -2.47 -14.56 -28.12
CA LYS A 15 -1.24 -15.15 -27.57
C LYS A 15 -0.56 -14.20 -26.58
N VAL A 16 -0.48 -12.91 -26.92
CA VAL A 16 0.08 -11.88 -26.02
C VAL A 16 -0.75 -11.77 -24.75
N ALA A 17 -2.07 -11.68 -24.87
CA ALA A 17 -2.96 -11.57 -23.71
C ALA A 17 -2.88 -12.80 -22.79
N GLN A 18 -2.81 -14.00 -23.37
CA GLN A 18 -2.66 -15.25 -22.62
C GLN A 18 -1.34 -15.30 -21.86
N SER A 19 -0.22 -14.99 -22.53
CA SER A 19 1.09 -14.95 -21.88
C SER A 19 1.14 -13.94 -20.73
N LEU A 20 0.49 -12.78 -20.87
CA LEU A 20 0.41 -11.78 -19.80
C LEU A 20 -0.47 -12.26 -18.64
N ALA A 21 -1.58 -12.94 -18.93
CA ALA A 21 -2.48 -13.46 -17.90
C ALA A 21 -1.85 -14.60 -17.09
N GLU A 22 -1.04 -15.44 -17.74
CA GLU A 22 -0.34 -16.57 -17.11
C GLU A 22 0.81 -16.13 -16.21
N ASP A 23 1.40 -14.95 -16.44
CA ASP A 23 2.49 -14.38 -15.62
C ASP A 23 2.00 -13.67 -14.34
N VAL A 24 0.68 -13.57 -14.13
CA VAL A 24 0.11 -12.92 -12.94
C VAL A 24 -0.06 -13.93 -11.80
N ASP A 25 0.73 -13.77 -10.74
CA ASP A 25 0.48 -14.43 -9.45
C ASP A 25 -0.47 -13.59 -8.59
N PHE A 26 -1.63 -14.17 -8.23
CA PHE A 26 -2.68 -13.49 -7.48
C PHE A 26 -3.13 -14.32 -6.28
N HIS A 27 -2.96 -13.75 -5.09
CA HIS A 27 -3.38 -14.36 -3.84
C HIS A 27 -4.39 -13.48 -3.10
N THR A 28 -5.51 -14.08 -2.67
CA THR A 28 -6.51 -13.42 -1.83
C THR A 28 -6.81 -14.25 -0.60
N PHE A 29 -6.97 -13.56 0.53
CA PHE A 29 -7.33 -14.21 1.78
C PHE A 29 -8.26 -13.31 2.61
N PRO A 30 -9.30 -13.87 3.24
CA PRO A 30 -10.15 -13.12 4.15
C PRO A 30 -9.48 -13.00 5.54
N PHE A 31 -9.19 -11.77 5.98
CA PHE A 31 -8.74 -11.50 7.34
C PHE A 31 -9.94 -11.38 8.30
N LYS A 32 -10.07 -12.30 9.26
CA LYS A 32 -11.25 -12.41 10.15
C LYS A 32 -11.00 -12.09 11.62
N GLU A 33 -9.75 -11.90 12.04
CA GLU A 33 -9.39 -11.73 13.45
C GLU A 33 -9.90 -10.40 14.04
N PHE A 34 -9.85 -9.33 13.24
CA PHE A 34 -10.41 -8.03 13.59
C PHE A 34 -10.67 -7.18 12.34
N GLY A 35 -11.30 -6.03 12.53
CA GLY A 35 -11.47 -5.04 11.49
C GLY A 35 -11.36 -3.61 12.01
N LYS A 36 -11.90 -2.65 11.25
CA LYS A 36 -11.84 -1.22 11.57
C LYS A 36 -12.32 -0.87 12.98
N GLY A 37 -13.22 -1.65 13.56
CA GLY A 37 -13.73 -1.44 14.92
C GLY A 37 -12.64 -1.48 15.98
N LEU A 38 -11.77 -2.50 15.96
CA LEU A 38 -10.67 -2.61 16.92
C LEU A 38 -9.61 -1.53 16.67
N ILE A 39 -9.25 -1.29 15.41
CA ILE A 39 -8.24 -0.30 15.04
C ILE A 39 -8.65 1.11 15.51
N LYS A 40 -9.93 1.46 15.36
CA LYS A 40 -10.47 2.75 15.82
C LYS A 40 -10.47 2.88 17.35
N LYS A 41 -10.67 1.79 18.11
CA LYS A 41 -10.53 1.82 19.58
C LYS A 41 -9.09 2.20 20.01
N CYS A 42 -8.10 1.86 19.20
CA CYS A 42 -6.71 2.27 19.37
C CYS A 42 -6.40 3.69 18.84
N LYS A 43 -7.43 4.50 18.54
CA LYS A 43 -7.31 5.88 18.00
C LYS A 43 -6.40 5.97 16.78
N THR A 44 -6.50 5.00 15.87
CA THR A 44 -5.66 4.90 14.67
C THR A 44 -6.55 4.78 13.43
N SER A 45 -6.15 5.41 12.33
CA SER A 45 -6.84 5.24 11.04
C SER A 45 -6.68 3.78 10.56
N PRO A 46 -7.75 3.08 10.16
CA PRO A 46 -7.65 1.74 9.58
C PRO A 46 -6.69 1.68 8.39
N ASP A 47 -6.70 2.73 7.57
CA ASP A 47 -5.88 2.86 6.37
C ASP A 47 -4.39 3.00 6.72
N ALA A 48 -4.07 3.96 7.60
CA ALA A 48 -2.71 4.11 8.15
C ALA A 48 -2.18 2.83 8.79
N PHE A 49 -3.05 2.10 9.50
CA PHE A 49 -2.68 0.83 10.13
C PHE A 49 -2.28 -0.21 9.09
N ILE A 50 -3.07 -0.38 8.03
CA ILE A 50 -2.77 -1.33 6.95
C ILE A 50 -1.49 -0.92 6.21
N GLN A 51 -1.29 0.37 5.92
CA GLN A 51 -0.07 0.82 5.24
C GLN A 51 1.19 0.56 6.06
N ILE A 52 1.16 0.81 7.38
CA ILE A 52 2.30 0.50 8.26
C ILE A 52 2.50 -1.02 8.37
N ALA A 53 1.42 -1.80 8.43
CA ALA A 53 1.51 -3.27 8.44
C ALA A 53 2.11 -3.82 7.14
N LEU A 54 1.78 -3.25 5.98
CA LEU A 54 2.38 -3.58 4.70
C LEU A 54 3.88 -3.26 4.67
N GLN A 55 4.31 -2.09 5.19
CA GLN A 55 5.74 -1.77 5.34
C GLN A 55 6.46 -2.79 6.21
N LEU A 56 5.85 -3.19 7.34
CA LEU A 56 6.43 -4.19 8.24
C LEU A 56 6.53 -5.56 7.57
N ALA A 57 5.48 -6.01 6.89
CA ALA A 57 5.46 -7.28 6.17
C ALA A 57 6.53 -7.31 5.06
N HIS A 58 6.61 -6.25 4.26
CA HIS A 58 7.62 -6.14 3.21
C HIS A 58 9.05 -6.13 3.78
N TYR A 59 9.30 -5.35 4.83
CA TYR A 59 10.63 -5.31 5.44
C TYR A 59 11.02 -6.65 6.08
N ARG A 60 10.05 -7.38 6.65
CA ARG A 60 10.25 -8.74 7.16
C ARG A 60 10.64 -9.73 6.07
N ASP A 61 10.00 -9.65 4.91
CA ASP A 61 10.25 -10.55 3.78
C ASP A 61 11.55 -10.21 3.04
N LYS A 62 11.81 -8.93 2.76
CA LYS A 62 12.92 -8.49 1.89
C LYS A 62 14.14 -7.93 2.62
N GLY A 63 14.04 -7.63 3.92
CA GLY A 63 15.10 -6.99 4.70
C GLY A 63 15.43 -5.54 4.32
N LYS A 64 14.65 -4.93 3.40
CA LYS A 64 14.82 -3.55 2.93
C LYS A 64 13.48 -2.86 2.69
N PHE A 65 13.51 -1.54 2.71
CA PHE A 65 12.36 -0.71 2.34
C PHE A 65 12.30 -0.52 0.82
N CYS A 66 11.09 -0.30 0.31
CA CYS A 66 10.84 0.06 -1.07
C CYS A 66 9.97 1.32 -1.13
N LEU A 67 10.02 2.05 -2.25
CA LEU A 67 9.14 3.19 -2.45
C LEU A 67 7.71 2.68 -2.65
N THR A 68 6.80 3.16 -1.82
CA THR A 68 5.39 2.73 -1.84
C THR A 68 4.53 3.85 -2.40
N TYR A 69 3.70 3.47 -3.37
CA TYR A 69 2.69 4.32 -3.98
C TYR A 69 1.34 4.00 -3.36
N GLU A 70 0.66 5.03 -2.87
CA GLU A 70 -0.72 4.96 -2.43
C GLU A 70 -1.53 6.03 -3.14
N ALA A 71 -2.62 5.65 -3.79
CA ALA A 71 -3.49 6.59 -4.47
C ALA A 71 -4.40 7.30 -3.46
N SER A 72 -4.34 8.63 -3.41
CA SER A 72 -5.31 9.48 -2.72
C SER A 72 -6.16 10.25 -3.72
N MET A 73 -7.47 10.31 -3.52
CA MET A 73 -8.41 10.92 -4.47
C MET A 73 -8.46 12.45 -4.33
N THR A 74 -8.35 13.20 -5.43
CA THR A 74 -8.41 14.68 -5.42
C THR A 74 -9.79 15.24 -5.79
N ARG A 75 -10.85 14.51 -5.44
CA ARG A 75 -12.26 14.82 -5.83
C ARG A 75 -12.81 16.16 -5.31
N LEU A 76 -12.08 16.84 -4.45
CA LEU A 76 -12.41 18.21 -4.01
C LEU A 76 -12.19 19.24 -5.13
N PHE A 77 -11.38 18.90 -6.14
CA PHE A 77 -11.09 19.75 -7.29
C PHE A 77 -11.86 19.29 -8.52
N ARG A 78 -12.23 20.26 -9.38
CA ARG A 78 -12.85 19.97 -10.68
C ARG A 78 -11.87 19.18 -11.55
N GLU A 79 -12.34 18.09 -12.14
CA GLU A 79 -11.50 17.12 -12.87
C GLU A 79 -10.41 16.43 -12.02
N GLY A 80 -10.49 16.49 -10.69
CA GLY A 80 -9.56 15.83 -9.80
C GLY A 80 -9.56 14.31 -10.00
N ARG A 81 -8.35 13.73 -10.15
CA ARG A 81 -8.12 12.29 -10.28
C ARG A 81 -7.53 11.76 -8.97
N THR A 82 -6.21 11.57 -8.94
CA THR A 82 -5.47 11.01 -7.81
C THR A 82 -4.15 11.73 -7.63
N GLU A 83 -3.70 11.86 -6.39
CA GLU A 83 -2.32 12.18 -6.00
C GLU A 83 -1.69 10.95 -5.31
N THR A 84 -0.36 10.95 -5.21
CA THR A 84 0.47 9.95 -4.56
C THR A 84 0.71 10.30 -3.10
N VAL A 85 0.30 9.42 -2.19
CA VAL A 85 0.80 9.36 -0.82
C VAL A 85 2.00 8.41 -0.79
N ARG A 86 3.11 8.86 -0.20
CA ARG A 86 4.32 8.05 -0.03
C ARG A 86 4.39 7.53 1.40
N SER A 87 3.77 6.37 1.65
CA SER A 87 3.63 5.82 3.00
C SER A 87 4.97 5.36 3.62
N CYS A 88 5.97 5.06 2.79
CA CYS A 88 7.35 4.79 3.21
C CYS A 88 8.10 6.09 3.57
N THR A 89 7.91 6.55 4.81
CA THR A 89 8.59 7.70 5.42
C THR A 89 9.73 7.26 6.35
N ILE A 90 10.58 8.20 6.78
CA ILE A 90 11.62 7.96 7.79
C ILE A 90 10.99 7.46 9.10
N GLU A 91 9.90 8.08 9.54
CA GLU A 91 9.13 7.69 10.72
C GLU A 91 8.62 6.26 10.62
N SER A 92 7.97 5.91 9.51
CA SER A 92 7.47 4.54 9.28
C SER A 92 8.62 3.52 9.26
N SER A 93 9.74 3.87 8.64
CA SER A 93 10.92 3.02 8.53
C SER A 93 11.55 2.76 9.89
N ASN A 94 11.70 3.80 10.72
CA ASN A 94 12.24 3.68 12.07
C ASN A 94 11.32 2.85 12.98
N PHE A 95 10.00 3.04 12.87
CA PHE A 95 9.03 2.24 13.60
C PHE A 95 9.11 0.76 13.21
N VAL A 96 9.12 0.45 11.91
CA VAL A 96 9.27 -0.91 11.39
C VAL A 96 10.58 -1.56 11.87
N LYS A 97 11.70 -0.83 11.81
CA LYS A 97 12.98 -1.31 12.35
C LYS A 97 12.88 -1.63 13.84
N SER A 98 12.24 -0.76 14.64
CA SER A 98 12.06 -1.01 16.07
C SER A 98 11.15 -2.21 16.38
N MET A 99 10.21 -2.54 15.48
CA MET A 99 9.36 -3.73 15.57
C MET A 99 10.14 -5.03 15.29
N MET A 100 11.25 -4.95 14.55
CA MET A 100 12.13 -6.07 14.23
C MET A 100 13.30 -6.25 15.21
N ASP A 101 13.59 -5.22 16.00
CA ASP A 101 14.69 -5.23 16.97
C ASP A 101 14.23 -5.85 18.31
N PRO A 102 14.80 -7.00 18.72
CA PRO A 102 14.44 -7.67 19.98
C PRO A 102 14.86 -6.88 21.22
N THR A 103 15.80 -5.92 21.08
CA THR A 103 16.26 -5.08 22.19
C THR A 103 15.28 -3.94 22.50
N LYS A 104 14.32 -3.66 21.60
CA LYS A 104 13.33 -2.59 21.79
C LYS A 104 12.12 -3.08 22.54
N THR A 105 11.79 -2.37 23.61
CA THR A 105 10.62 -2.66 24.43
C THR A 105 9.32 -2.19 23.76
N VAL A 106 8.21 -2.75 24.22
CA VAL A 106 6.86 -2.35 23.79
C VAL A 106 6.60 -0.87 24.08
N SER A 107 7.11 -0.33 25.19
CA SER A 107 6.96 1.09 25.54
C SER A 107 7.59 2.01 24.50
N VAL A 108 8.78 1.69 24.00
CA VAL A 108 9.44 2.47 22.94
C VAL A 108 8.59 2.48 21.66
N ARG A 109 8.09 1.32 21.24
CA ARG A 109 7.22 1.19 20.05
C ARG A 109 5.91 1.96 20.21
N PHE A 110 5.33 1.93 21.41
CA PHE A 110 4.11 2.65 21.74
C PHE A 110 4.29 4.18 21.67
N VAL A 111 5.46 4.70 22.09
CA VAL A 111 5.78 6.13 21.99
C VAL A 111 6.01 6.57 20.54
N MET A 112 6.51 5.69 19.67
CA MET A 112 6.70 5.99 18.24
C MET A 112 5.39 6.00 17.45
N LEU A 113 4.42 5.16 17.82
CA LEU A 113 3.19 4.94 17.07
C LEU A 113 2.38 6.24 16.78
N PRO A 114 2.19 7.18 17.74
CA PRO A 114 1.54 8.45 17.46
C PRO A 114 2.21 9.27 16.36
N ARG A 115 3.55 9.29 16.32
CA ARG A 115 4.29 10.07 15.33
C ARG A 115 4.08 9.52 13.92
N VAL A 116 4.17 8.19 13.77
CA VAL A 116 3.99 7.52 12.46
C VAL A 116 2.56 7.71 11.95
N LYS A 117 1.55 7.46 12.78
CA LYS A 117 0.15 7.55 12.35
C LYS A 117 -0.27 8.98 12.03
N ASN A 118 0.24 9.97 12.77
CA ASN A 118 -0.09 11.38 12.54
C ASN A 118 0.59 11.88 11.27
N LEU A 119 1.85 11.51 11.03
CA LEU A 119 2.54 11.86 9.79
C LEU A 119 1.83 11.27 8.57
N TYR A 120 1.39 10.01 8.66
CA TYR A 120 0.61 9.39 7.60
C TYR A 120 -0.65 10.22 7.28
N ILE A 121 -1.45 10.55 8.30
CA ILE A 121 -2.67 11.34 8.13
C ILE A 121 -2.34 12.72 7.54
N GLN A 122 -1.27 13.38 8.02
CA GLN A 122 -0.83 14.66 7.48
C GLN A 122 -0.50 14.56 5.98
N THR A 123 0.27 13.54 5.58
CA THR A 123 0.66 13.33 4.18
C THR A 123 -0.57 13.07 3.31
N TYR A 124 -1.52 12.28 3.83
CA TYR A 124 -2.78 11.99 3.17
C TYR A 124 -3.65 13.24 2.99
N MET A 125 -3.72 14.10 4.02
CA MET A 125 -4.45 15.38 3.96
C MET A 125 -3.79 16.37 2.99
N CYS A 126 -2.47 16.44 2.94
CA CYS A 126 -1.75 17.26 1.96
C CYS A 126 -2.03 16.80 0.52
N ALA A 127 -2.13 15.50 0.28
CA ALA A 127 -2.50 14.96 -1.04
C ALA A 127 -3.92 15.35 -1.49
N HIS A 128 -4.80 15.76 -0.56
CA HIS A 128 -6.14 16.27 -0.89
C HIS A 128 -6.18 17.78 -1.16
N THR A 129 -5.06 18.48 -1.01
CA THR A 129 -4.99 19.95 -1.17
C THR A 129 -4.18 20.40 -2.38
N VAL A 130 -3.65 19.46 -3.17
CA VAL A 130 -2.92 19.73 -4.41
C VAL A 130 -3.82 19.70 -5.64
#